data_AF-A0A7W0S876-F1
#
_entry.id   AF-A0A7W0S876-F1
#
_cell.length_a   1.000
_cell.length_b   1.000
_cell.length_c   1.000
_cell.angle_alpha   90.00
_cell.angle_beta   90.00
_cell.angle_gamma   90.00
#
_symmetry.space_group_name_H-M   'P 1'
#
loop_
_entity.id
_entity.type
_entity.pdbx_description
1 polymer ?
#
loop_
_entity_poly.entity_id
_entity_poly.type
_entity_poly.pdbx_seq_one_letter_code
_entity_poly.pdbx_strand_id
1 'polypeptide(L)'
;MYYPYPTKVSKFVTSLFILFLVFTGNIFAQDGNASPRGLARGQAAINKLNDRLPAVAHKYGKSSQELRSLFLEDWTLHVDDTDSLLYVDDATEQTETTQTDAPEIAAAAPFSYEQTFQLHSRPGSNRVIYLDFNGHTTSNTAWNSSYTSGQPINSAPYSLDADPNTFTTQEQDAIQYIWQRVAEDYAPFDVDVTTQDPGDAAIFRSASSDSLYGTRAVISPTNFTGRSIGGIAYMSVFNNTGTDYKPAFVMTSGLGNNEKYIAEATSHEVGHNLGLSHDGKTNADGTTTAYYSGHGDWAPIMGNSYYKAVTQWSKGEYAGANQSQDDLAVMQTYGIALLSDDHGNTNAGATVLSGTNISRSGVITTRSDADVFQFSTGEGNVTINF
;
A
#
# COMPACT_ATOMS: atom_id res chain seq x y z
N MET A 1 -41.67 -72.92 7.05
CA MET A 1 -42.85 -72.20 6.55
C MET A 1 -42.36 -71.23 5.46
N TYR A 2 -42.70 -71.52 4.20
CA TYR A 2 -42.85 -70.62 3.03
C TYR A 2 -41.90 -69.42 2.75
N TYR A 3 -41.06 -69.57 1.68
CA TYR A 3 -40.69 -68.69 0.53
C TYR A 3 -41.26 -67.23 0.41
N PRO A 4 -40.73 -66.32 -0.47
CA PRO A 4 -39.37 -65.76 -0.70
C PRO A 4 -39.42 -64.23 -1.09
N TYR A 5 -38.35 -63.69 -1.73
CA TYR A 5 -38.25 -62.51 -2.67
C TYR A 5 -37.11 -61.49 -2.31
N PRO A 6 -36.55 -60.69 -3.24
CA PRO A 6 -35.62 -61.11 -4.29
C PRO A 6 -34.41 -60.14 -4.50
N THR A 7 -33.42 -60.60 -5.27
CA THR A 7 -32.39 -59.78 -5.93
C THR A 7 -32.98 -58.89 -7.02
N LYS A 8 -32.58 -57.61 -7.09
CA LYS A 8 -32.63 -56.79 -8.31
C LYS A 8 -31.31 -56.07 -8.56
N VAL A 9 -30.73 -56.47 -9.69
CA VAL A 9 -29.70 -55.77 -10.47
C VAL A 9 -30.37 -54.58 -11.17
N SER A 10 -29.71 -53.42 -11.15
CA SER A 10 -30.02 -52.30 -12.05
C SER A 10 -28.72 -51.87 -12.72
N LYS A 11 -28.65 -52.13 -14.03
CA LYS A 11 -27.76 -51.45 -14.95
C LYS A 11 -28.49 -50.20 -15.44
N PHE A 12 -27.86 -49.04 -15.37
CA PHE A 12 -28.06 -48.00 -16.38
C PHE A 12 -26.71 -47.42 -16.81
N VAL A 13 -26.61 -47.33 -18.13
CA VAL A 13 -25.46 -46.96 -18.94
C VAL A 13 -25.39 -45.44 -19.03
N THR A 14 -24.19 -44.86 -18.89
CA THR A 14 -23.91 -43.57 -19.52
C THR A 14 -22.53 -43.61 -20.16
N SER A 15 -22.55 -43.41 -21.48
CA SER A 15 -21.41 -43.42 -22.39
C SER A 15 -20.35 -42.38 -22.00
N LEU A 16 -19.09 -42.81 -21.96
CA LEU A 16 -17.93 -41.95 -21.84
C LEU A 16 -17.60 -41.35 -23.22
N PHE A 17 -17.99 -40.10 -23.46
CA PHE A 17 -17.44 -39.31 -24.57
C PHE A 17 -16.15 -38.66 -24.07
N ILE A 18 -15.01 -39.17 -24.55
CA ILE A 18 -13.72 -38.48 -24.43
C ILE A 18 -13.71 -37.38 -25.49
N LEU A 19 -13.99 -36.14 -25.07
CA LEU A 19 -13.82 -34.95 -25.89
C LEU A 19 -12.43 -34.38 -25.62
N PHE A 20 -11.48 -34.63 -26.53
CA PHE A 20 -10.23 -33.88 -26.60
C PHE A 20 -10.58 -32.45 -27.05
N LEU A 21 -10.83 -31.56 -26.09
CA LEU A 21 -10.83 -30.13 -26.34
C LEU A 21 -9.39 -29.65 -26.35
N VAL A 22 -8.85 -29.47 -27.55
CA VAL A 22 -7.68 -28.63 -27.79
C VAL A 22 -8.10 -27.21 -27.42
N PHE A 23 -7.76 -26.76 -26.21
CA PHE A 23 -7.79 -25.35 -25.87
C PHE A 23 -6.61 -24.70 -26.58
N THR A 24 -6.86 -24.15 -27.77
CA THR A 24 -6.06 -23.02 -28.25
C THR A 24 -6.27 -21.90 -27.25
N GLY A 25 -5.22 -21.54 -26.51
CA GLY A 25 -5.25 -20.47 -25.53
C GLY A 25 -5.67 -19.16 -26.18
N ASN A 26 -6.93 -18.79 -25.98
CA ASN A 26 -7.36 -17.41 -26.12
C ASN A 26 -7.13 -16.75 -24.76
N ILE A 27 -6.11 -15.91 -24.70
CA ILE A 27 -5.93 -14.92 -23.65
C ILE A 27 -7.22 -14.08 -23.66
N PHE A 28 -8.08 -14.26 -22.66
CA PHE A 28 -9.21 -13.37 -22.46
C PHE A 28 -8.65 -12.02 -22.01
N ALA A 29 -8.55 -11.08 -22.94
CA ALA A 29 -8.47 -9.66 -22.63
C ALA A 29 -9.73 -9.30 -21.83
N GLN A 30 -9.58 -9.00 -20.54
CA GLN A 30 -10.60 -8.26 -19.80
C GLN A 30 -10.59 -6.78 -20.25
N ASP A 31 -10.98 -6.54 -21.50
CA ASP A 31 -11.25 -5.20 -22.05
C ASP A 31 -12.72 -4.82 -21.80
N GLY A 32 -13.15 -4.92 -20.54
CA GLY A 32 -14.54 -4.67 -20.14
C GLY A 32 -14.83 -3.25 -19.63
N ASN A 33 -13.81 -2.46 -19.31
CA ASN A 33 -13.99 -1.08 -18.84
C ASN A 33 -13.07 -0.18 -19.65
N ALA A 34 -13.65 0.80 -20.35
CA ALA A 34 -12.86 1.80 -21.07
C ALA A 34 -11.88 2.45 -20.08
N SER A 35 -10.58 2.43 -20.38
CA SER A 35 -9.60 3.15 -19.57
C SER A 35 -10.01 4.63 -19.49
N PRO A 36 -9.83 5.29 -18.34
CA PRO A 36 -10.01 6.74 -18.21
C PRO A 36 -9.28 7.47 -19.34
N ARG A 37 -9.80 8.63 -19.74
CA ARG A 37 -9.30 9.34 -20.93
C ARG A 37 -7.79 9.55 -20.82
N GLY A 38 -7.05 9.03 -21.80
CA GLY A 38 -5.59 9.20 -21.87
C GLY A 38 -4.78 8.12 -21.15
N LEU A 39 -5.39 7.21 -20.38
CA LEU A 39 -4.68 6.10 -19.74
C LEU A 39 -4.63 4.87 -20.65
N ALA A 40 -3.50 4.17 -20.65
CA ALA A 40 -3.32 2.88 -21.30
C ALA A 40 -2.61 1.89 -20.35
N ARG A 41 -2.92 0.60 -20.49
CA ARG A 41 -2.29 -0.51 -19.73
C ARG A 41 -1.96 -1.67 -20.67
N GLY A 42 -1.29 -2.71 -20.18
CA GLY A 42 -1.10 -3.92 -20.97
C GLY A 42 -0.35 -3.69 -22.28
N GLN A 43 -0.72 -4.46 -23.30
CA GLN A 43 -0.20 -4.28 -24.65
C GLN A 43 -0.52 -2.89 -25.23
N ALA A 44 -1.64 -2.27 -24.83
CA ALA A 44 -2.00 -0.93 -25.29
C ALA A 44 -1.01 0.14 -24.79
N ALA A 45 -0.55 0.04 -23.55
CA ALA A 45 0.51 0.91 -23.02
C ALA A 45 1.83 0.76 -23.79
N ILE A 46 2.23 -0.49 -24.06
CA ILE A 46 3.43 -0.78 -24.85
C ILE A 46 3.33 -0.17 -26.25
N ASN A 47 2.18 -0.32 -26.91
CA ASN A 47 1.93 0.24 -28.23
C ASN A 47 1.88 1.78 -28.20
N LYS A 48 1.31 2.36 -27.15
CA LYS A 48 1.22 3.82 -26.97
C LYS A 48 2.59 4.45 -26.79
N LEU A 49 3.46 3.83 -26.00
CA LEU A 49 4.82 4.30 -25.76
C LEU A 49 5.69 4.10 -27.00
N ASN A 50 5.57 2.97 -27.69
CA ASN A 50 6.33 2.63 -28.88
C ASN A 50 7.84 2.95 -28.70
N ASP A 51 8.40 3.85 -29.52
CA ASP A 51 9.81 4.26 -29.49
C ASP A 51 10.20 5.04 -28.22
N ARG A 52 9.23 5.55 -27.45
CA ARG A 52 9.46 6.26 -26.18
C ARG A 52 9.64 5.32 -25.00
N LEU A 53 9.25 4.05 -25.12
CA LEU A 53 9.30 3.07 -24.01
C LEU A 53 10.67 3.01 -23.32
N PRO A 54 11.82 3.02 -24.02
CA PRO A 54 13.12 3.02 -23.35
C PRO A 54 13.37 4.24 -22.46
N ALA A 55 12.95 5.43 -22.90
CA ALA A 55 13.11 6.67 -22.12
C ALA A 55 12.20 6.66 -20.87
N VAL A 56 10.97 6.16 -21.01
CA VAL A 56 10.04 5.99 -19.88
C VAL A 56 10.61 4.98 -18.89
N ALA A 57 11.06 3.81 -19.35
CA ALA A 57 11.68 2.82 -18.48
C ALA A 57 12.84 3.42 -17.68
N HIS A 58 13.72 4.18 -18.34
CA HIS A 58 14.84 4.84 -17.69
C HIS A 58 14.41 5.86 -16.62
N LYS A 59 13.34 6.66 -16.87
CA LYS A 59 12.76 7.59 -15.89
C LYS A 59 12.37 6.90 -14.58
N TYR A 60 11.93 5.63 -14.65
CA TYR A 60 11.49 4.84 -13.51
C TYR A 60 12.55 3.83 -13.02
N GLY A 61 13.82 3.98 -13.45
CA GLY A 61 14.91 3.10 -13.02
C GLY A 61 14.80 1.66 -13.53
N LYS A 62 14.08 1.43 -14.62
CA LYS A 62 13.82 0.11 -15.21
C LYS A 62 14.47 -0.01 -16.59
N SER A 63 14.80 -1.22 -17.00
CA SER A 63 15.09 -1.56 -18.38
C SER A 63 13.81 -1.59 -19.22
N SER A 64 13.96 -1.50 -20.55
CA SER A 64 12.82 -1.62 -21.46
C SER A 64 12.12 -2.98 -21.38
N GLN A 65 12.87 -4.04 -21.05
CA GLN A 65 12.30 -5.37 -20.87
C GLN A 65 11.48 -5.44 -19.58
N GLU A 66 12.01 -4.95 -18.48
CA GLU A 66 11.30 -4.91 -17.19
C GLU A 66 10.00 -4.12 -17.27
N LEU A 67 10.03 -2.92 -17.87
CA LEU A 67 8.80 -2.13 -18.03
C LEU A 67 7.77 -2.82 -18.94
N ARG A 68 8.21 -3.52 -19.99
CA ARG A 68 7.31 -4.33 -20.85
C ARG A 68 6.68 -5.47 -20.07
N SER A 69 7.48 -6.21 -19.30
CA SER A 69 7.00 -7.29 -18.43
C SER A 69 5.97 -6.76 -17.44
N LEU A 70 6.27 -5.67 -16.74
CA LEU A 70 5.33 -5.07 -15.78
C LEU A 70 3.99 -4.72 -16.42
N PHE A 71 3.96 -4.07 -17.59
CA PHE A 71 2.67 -3.79 -18.24
C PHE A 71 1.88 -5.06 -18.58
N LEU A 72 2.55 -6.17 -18.91
CA LEU A 72 1.88 -7.41 -19.31
C LEU A 72 1.47 -8.29 -18.12
N GLU A 73 2.22 -8.23 -17.02
CA GLU A 73 2.04 -9.07 -15.84
C GLU A 73 1.21 -8.38 -14.77
N ASP A 74 1.27 -7.05 -14.71
CA ASP A 74 0.50 -6.21 -13.81
C ASP A 74 -0.50 -5.35 -14.59
N TRP A 75 -1.76 -5.77 -14.51
CA TRP A 75 -2.88 -5.14 -15.21
C TRP A 75 -3.36 -3.85 -14.55
N THR A 76 -2.86 -3.53 -13.36
CA THR A 76 -3.18 -2.31 -12.61
C THR A 76 -2.20 -1.17 -12.94
N LEU A 77 -1.05 -1.49 -13.56
CA LEU A 77 -0.10 -0.49 -14.06
C LEU A 77 -0.64 0.19 -15.33
N HIS A 78 -0.70 1.53 -15.29
CA HIS A 78 -1.11 2.38 -16.39
C HIS A 78 -0.03 3.40 -16.75
N VAL A 79 -0.14 3.93 -17.96
CA VAL A 79 0.61 5.10 -18.44
C VAL A 79 -0.34 6.15 -19.02
N ASP A 80 -0.12 7.40 -18.67
CA ASP A 80 -0.93 8.53 -19.15
C ASP A 80 -0.42 9.11 -20.49
N ASP A 81 -1.06 10.18 -20.97
CA ASP A 81 -0.67 10.90 -22.21
C ASP A 81 0.66 11.66 -22.09
N THR A 82 1.19 11.81 -20.88
CA THR A 82 2.46 12.49 -20.58
C THR A 82 3.60 11.50 -20.29
N ASP A 83 3.39 10.22 -20.60
CA ASP A 83 4.31 9.13 -20.36
C ASP A 83 4.66 8.94 -18.86
N SER A 84 3.73 9.28 -17.95
CA SER A 84 3.83 9.07 -16.50
C SER A 84 3.08 7.81 -16.07
N LEU A 85 3.70 7.02 -15.21
CA LEU A 85 3.16 5.76 -14.69
C LEU A 85 2.32 5.98 -13.43
N LEU A 86 1.23 5.23 -13.32
CA LEU A 86 0.37 5.17 -12.14
C LEU A 86 -0.18 3.76 -11.95
N TYR A 87 -0.50 3.42 -10.71
CA TYR A 87 -1.28 2.23 -10.36
C TYR A 87 -2.72 2.62 -10.06
N VAL A 88 -3.65 1.72 -10.39
CA VAL A 88 -5.08 1.85 -10.12
C VAL A 88 -5.54 0.55 -9.48
N ASP A 89 -5.58 0.56 -8.15
CA ASP A 89 -5.57 -0.65 -7.32
C ASP A 89 -7.00 -1.09 -6.97
N ASP A 90 -7.42 -2.24 -7.49
CA ASP A 90 -8.81 -2.67 -7.40
C ASP A 90 -9.20 -3.11 -5.98
N ALA A 91 -10.42 -2.75 -5.57
CA ALA A 91 -10.95 -3.11 -4.25
C ALA A 91 -11.27 -4.62 -4.11
N THR A 92 -11.41 -5.34 -5.23
CA THR A 92 -11.92 -6.73 -5.26
C THR A 92 -10.90 -7.78 -4.80
N GLU A 93 -9.65 -7.39 -4.58
CA GLU A 93 -8.62 -8.29 -4.06
C GLU A 93 -8.73 -8.54 -2.55
N GLN A 94 -9.79 -8.02 -1.92
CA GLN A 94 -10.25 -8.35 -0.57
C GLN A 94 -10.79 -9.79 -0.41
N THR A 95 -10.44 -10.72 -1.31
CA THR A 95 -11.04 -12.06 -1.35
C THR A 95 -9.99 -13.16 -1.18
N GLU A 96 -9.37 -13.23 -0.01
CA GLU A 96 -9.04 -14.54 0.58
C GLU A 96 -9.38 -14.57 2.08
N THR A 97 -10.28 -15.51 2.40
CA THR A 97 -10.77 -15.95 3.71
C THR A 97 -11.85 -15.09 4.37
N THR A 98 -13.03 -15.71 4.50
CA THR A 98 -13.95 -15.54 5.63
C THR A 98 -13.20 -15.79 6.94
N GLN A 99 -12.47 -14.79 7.43
CA GLN A 99 -12.39 -14.52 8.85
C GLN A 99 -13.42 -13.43 9.12
N THR A 100 -14.62 -13.86 9.51
CA THR A 100 -15.50 -13.02 10.30
C THR A 100 -14.85 -12.83 11.66
N ASP A 101 -13.79 -12.03 11.73
CA ASP A 101 -13.52 -11.35 12.97
C ASP A 101 -14.56 -10.24 13.03
N ALA A 102 -15.46 -10.37 14.00
CA ALA A 102 -16.25 -9.24 14.47
C ALA A 102 -15.28 -8.04 14.63
N PRO A 103 -15.70 -6.79 14.37
CA PRO A 103 -14.84 -5.65 14.62
C PRO A 103 -14.28 -5.84 16.03
N GLU A 104 -12.97 -6.10 16.11
CA GLU A 104 -12.27 -6.10 17.37
C GLU A 104 -12.65 -4.76 17.98
N ILE A 105 -13.22 -4.79 19.19
CA ILE A 105 -13.61 -3.56 19.86
C ILE A 105 -12.34 -2.71 19.84
N ALA A 106 -12.34 -1.66 19.01
CA ALA A 106 -11.21 -0.77 18.92
C ALA A 106 -10.89 -0.42 20.36
N ALA A 107 -9.67 -0.74 20.80
CA ALA A 107 -9.24 -0.22 22.07
C ALA A 107 -9.43 1.31 22.03
N ALA A 108 -9.70 1.92 23.18
CA ALA A 108 -9.91 3.36 23.19
C ALA A 108 -8.76 4.05 22.46
N ALA A 109 -9.06 5.11 21.69
CA ALA A 109 -8.10 5.92 20.98
C ALA A 109 -6.76 6.06 21.74
N PRO A 110 -5.61 5.78 21.10
CA PRO A 110 -4.31 5.84 21.76
C PRO A 110 -3.93 7.24 22.25
N PHE A 111 -4.57 8.29 21.72
CA PHE A 111 -4.38 9.69 22.07
C PHE A 111 -5.71 10.35 22.42
N SER A 112 -5.65 11.55 23.03
CA SER A 112 -6.88 12.30 23.27
C SER A 112 -7.52 12.72 21.95
N TYR A 113 -8.86 12.80 21.91
CA TYR A 113 -9.59 13.12 20.67
C TYR A 113 -9.23 14.51 20.10
N GLU A 114 -8.85 15.45 20.96
CA GLU A 114 -8.38 16.78 20.52
C GLU A 114 -7.06 16.73 19.74
N GLN A 115 -6.30 15.64 19.87
CA GLN A 115 -5.03 15.42 19.17
C GLN A 115 -5.21 14.74 17.82
N THR A 116 -6.39 14.22 17.47
CA THR A 116 -6.63 13.40 16.27
C THR A 116 -6.12 14.05 14.98
N PHE A 117 -6.19 15.39 14.86
CA PHE A 117 -5.71 16.17 13.71
C PHE A 117 -4.43 16.98 14.03
N GLN A 118 -3.65 16.51 15.00
CA GLN A 118 -2.41 17.12 15.48
C GLN A 118 -1.32 16.07 15.73
N LEU A 119 -1.45 14.86 15.15
CA LEU A 119 -0.50 13.77 15.36
C LEU A 119 0.70 13.95 14.43
N HIS A 120 1.90 13.62 14.92
CA HIS A 120 3.16 13.66 14.19
C HIS A 120 4.02 12.48 14.63
N SER A 121 4.54 11.71 13.67
CA SER A 121 5.46 10.62 13.99
C SER A 121 6.87 11.16 14.22
N ARG A 122 7.22 12.24 13.51
CA ARG A 122 8.57 12.81 13.52
C ARG A 122 8.56 14.32 13.26
N PRO A 123 8.03 15.12 14.21
CA PRO A 123 7.91 16.55 14.03
C PRO A 123 9.29 17.19 13.78
N GLY A 124 9.36 18.02 12.73
CA GLY A 124 10.59 18.70 12.31
C GLY A 124 11.39 17.97 11.23
N SER A 125 10.92 16.83 10.72
CA SER A 125 11.46 16.29 9.47
C SER A 125 11.23 17.28 8.32
N ASN A 126 12.19 17.31 7.40
CA ASN A 126 12.09 18.03 6.14
C ASN A 126 11.22 17.29 5.10
N ARG A 127 10.70 16.11 5.43
CA ARG A 127 9.81 15.29 4.61
C ARG A 127 8.51 15.05 5.34
N VAL A 128 7.39 15.18 4.63
CA VAL A 128 6.06 14.99 5.21
C VAL A 128 5.22 14.02 4.39
N ILE A 129 4.50 13.14 5.07
CA ILE A 129 3.37 12.37 4.56
C ILE A 129 2.15 12.87 5.31
N TYR A 130 1.33 13.68 4.65
CA TYR A 130 0.09 14.19 5.24
C TYR A 130 -1.07 13.23 4.97
N LEU A 131 -1.66 12.70 6.04
CA LEU A 131 -2.86 11.87 6.01
C LEU A 131 -4.09 12.77 6.09
N ASP A 132 -4.69 13.06 4.93
CA ASP A 132 -5.78 14.00 4.79
C ASP A 132 -7.14 13.30 4.90
N PHE A 133 -7.71 13.34 6.10
CA PHE A 133 -9.07 12.86 6.39
C PHE A 133 -10.12 13.97 6.31
N ASN A 134 -9.70 15.24 6.21
CA ASN A 134 -10.57 16.41 6.34
C ASN A 134 -11.26 16.81 5.03
N GLY A 135 -11.00 16.06 3.96
CA GLY A 135 -11.48 16.36 2.62
C GLY A 135 -10.52 17.29 1.88
N HIS A 136 -10.54 17.20 0.54
CA HIS A 136 -9.59 17.90 -0.30
C HIS A 136 -10.18 18.26 -1.67
N THR A 137 -9.89 19.46 -2.16
CA THR A 137 -10.19 19.84 -3.55
C THR A 137 -8.92 19.72 -4.39
N THR A 138 -8.85 18.68 -5.22
CA THR A 138 -7.76 18.53 -6.20
C THR A 138 -8.12 19.26 -7.48
N SER A 139 -7.26 20.20 -7.91
CA SER A 139 -7.45 21.00 -9.13
C SER A 139 -6.13 21.21 -9.86
N ASN A 140 -6.19 21.42 -11.17
CA ASN A 140 -5.03 21.71 -12.02
C ASN A 140 -3.94 20.62 -11.98
N THR A 141 -4.34 19.36 -11.91
CA THR A 141 -3.43 18.19 -11.94
C THR A 141 -3.76 17.25 -13.11
N ALA A 142 -2.89 16.26 -13.33
CA ALA A 142 -3.11 15.15 -14.25
C ALA A 142 -4.37 14.34 -13.88
N TRP A 143 -4.74 14.30 -12.60
CA TRP A 143 -5.99 13.68 -12.15
C TRP A 143 -7.21 14.33 -12.79
N ASN A 144 -7.28 15.66 -12.76
CA ASN A 144 -8.41 16.40 -13.33
C ASN A 144 -8.48 16.21 -14.84
N SER A 145 -7.33 16.25 -15.50
CA SER A 145 -7.23 16.08 -16.96
C SER A 145 -7.74 14.70 -17.40
N SER A 146 -7.38 13.65 -16.66
CA SER A 146 -7.66 12.24 -17.02
C SER A 146 -9.06 11.77 -16.62
N TYR A 147 -9.59 12.26 -15.48
CA TYR A 147 -10.82 11.72 -14.89
C TYR A 147 -12.03 12.64 -14.97
N THR A 148 -11.84 13.96 -14.98
CA THR A 148 -12.94 14.93 -14.82
C THR A 148 -12.99 15.98 -15.93
N SER A 149 -12.26 15.76 -17.04
CA SER A 149 -12.14 16.73 -18.14
C SER A 149 -11.75 18.14 -17.67
N GLY A 150 -10.84 18.20 -16.69
CA GLY A 150 -10.30 19.43 -16.11
C GLY A 150 -11.12 20.01 -14.94
N GLN A 151 -12.26 19.43 -14.58
CA GLN A 151 -13.02 19.90 -13.41
C GLN A 151 -12.35 19.51 -12.08
N PRO A 152 -12.52 20.29 -11.01
CA PRO A 152 -12.05 19.90 -9.68
C PRO A 152 -12.59 18.55 -9.23
N ILE A 153 -11.76 17.77 -8.54
CA ILE A 153 -12.18 16.58 -7.78
C ILE A 153 -12.37 17.04 -6.34
N ASN A 154 -13.59 16.92 -5.82
CA ASN A 154 -13.92 17.30 -4.45
C ASN A 154 -14.04 16.03 -3.60
N SER A 155 -12.97 15.69 -2.88
CA SER A 155 -12.96 14.58 -1.94
C SER A 155 -13.64 14.99 -0.65
N ALA A 156 -14.73 14.31 -0.30
CA ALA A 156 -15.40 14.48 0.98
C ALA A 156 -14.50 14.05 2.15
N PRO A 157 -14.70 14.60 3.36
CA PRO A 157 -14.07 14.11 4.57
C PRO A 157 -14.34 12.62 4.80
N TYR A 158 -13.43 11.94 5.50
CA TYR A 158 -13.65 10.57 5.96
C TYR A 158 -14.88 10.51 6.86
N SER A 159 -15.71 9.49 6.66
CA SER A 159 -16.91 9.31 7.48
C SER A 159 -17.39 7.85 7.48
N LEU A 160 -17.85 7.40 8.64
CA LEU A 160 -18.50 6.12 8.92
C LEU A 160 -20.03 6.25 9.03
N ASP A 161 -20.54 7.46 9.29
CA ASP A 161 -21.98 7.75 9.45
C ASP A 161 -22.58 8.63 8.33
N ALA A 162 -21.76 8.98 7.33
CA ALA A 162 -22.07 9.86 6.21
C ALA A 162 -22.36 11.33 6.56
N ASP A 163 -21.98 11.81 7.77
CA ASP A 163 -21.93 13.24 8.06
C ASP A 163 -20.53 13.82 7.74
N PRO A 164 -20.39 14.66 6.70
CA PRO A 164 -19.10 15.24 6.34
C PRO A 164 -18.71 16.44 7.24
N ASN A 165 -19.54 16.85 8.19
CA ASN A 165 -19.31 18.07 8.97
C ASN A 165 -18.69 17.82 10.34
N THR A 166 -18.75 16.58 10.83
CA THR A 166 -18.27 16.22 12.16
C THR A 166 -17.54 14.89 12.14
N PHE A 167 -16.65 14.67 13.12
CA PHE A 167 -16.02 13.38 13.35
C PHE A 167 -16.51 12.81 14.69
N THR A 168 -17.25 11.71 14.62
CA THR A 168 -17.63 10.87 15.75
C THR A 168 -16.41 10.32 16.48
N THR A 169 -16.59 9.82 17.70
CA THR A 169 -15.50 9.18 18.45
C THR A 169 -14.98 7.94 17.73
N GLN A 170 -15.86 7.17 17.06
CA GLN A 170 -15.46 5.98 16.30
C GLN A 170 -14.60 6.32 15.08
N GLU A 171 -14.91 7.41 14.39
CA GLU A 171 -14.06 7.89 13.29
C GLU A 171 -12.72 8.39 13.81
N GLN A 172 -12.70 9.07 14.96
CA GLN A 172 -11.45 9.53 15.57
C GLN A 172 -10.60 8.35 16.06
N ASP A 173 -11.19 7.33 16.69
CA ASP A 173 -10.52 6.07 17.01
C ASP A 173 -9.85 5.49 15.75
N ALA A 174 -10.61 5.36 14.65
CA ALA A 174 -10.09 4.83 13.40
C ALA A 174 -8.96 5.68 12.81
N ILE A 175 -9.09 7.01 12.79
CA ILE A 175 -8.06 7.93 12.28
C ILE A 175 -6.74 7.75 13.04
N GLN A 176 -6.81 7.68 14.38
CA GLN A 176 -5.61 7.54 15.20
C GLN A 176 -4.92 6.18 14.97
N TYR A 177 -5.69 5.11 14.80
CA TYR A 177 -5.13 3.78 14.50
C TYR A 177 -4.58 3.65 13.08
N ILE A 178 -5.22 4.29 12.10
CA ILE A 178 -4.68 4.39 10.74
C ILE A 178 -3.35 5.14 10.77
N TRP A 179 -3.32 6.31 11.42
CA TRP A 179 -2.09 7.09 11.58
C TRP A 179 -0.99 6.27 12.25
N GLN A 180 -1.29 5.53 13.32
CA GLN A 180 -0.30 4.74 14.04
C GLN A 180 0.35 3.66 13.15
N ARG A 181 -0.45 2.95 12.33
CA ARG A 181 0.05 1.92 11.42
C ARG A 181 0.91 2.50 10.31
N VAL A 182 0.42 3.57 9.66
CA VAL A 182 1.20 4.24 8.61
C VAL A 182 2.48 4.86 9.19
N ALA A 183 2.41 5.43 10.39
CA ALA A 183 3.59 5.95 11.09
C ALA A 183 4.62 4.85 11.38
N GLU A 184 4.17 3.64 11.77
CA GLU A 184 5.03 2.48 12.00
C GLU A 184 5.68 1.99 10.71
N ASP A 185 4.93 1.87 9.61
CA ASP A 185 5.47 1.44 8.31
C ASP A 185 6.60 2.36 7.84
N TYR A 186 6.49 3.67 8.11
CA TYR A 186 7.51 4.66 7.75
C TYR A 186 8.51 4.98 8.87
N ALA A 187 8.43 4.31 10.03
CA ALA A 187 9.31 4.56 11.18
C ALA A 187 10.82 4.42 10.87
N PRO A 188 11.27 3.52 9.97
CA PRO A 188 12.69 3.46 9.56
C PRO A 188 13.23 4.71 8.87
N PHE A 189 12.38 5.66 8.46
CA PHE A 189 12.75 6.80 7.63
C PHE A 189 12.68 8.15 8.36
N ASP A 190 13.48 9.11 7.90
CA ASP A 190 13.44 10.52 8.30
C ASP A 190 12.26 11.24 7.62
N VAL A 191 11.03 10.88 7.99
CA VAL A 191 9.78 11.44 7.45
C VAL A 191 8.76 11.62 8.56
N ASP A 192 8.03 12.73 8.52
CA ASP A 192 6.92 13.00 9.43
C ASP A 192 5.60 12.51 8.81
N VAL A 193 5.02 11.45 9.37
CA VAL A 193 3.65 11.04 9.08
C VAL A 193 2.73 11.81 10.00
N THR A 194 1.83 12.62 9.44
CA THR A 194 1.03 13.56 10.23
C THR A 194 -0.43 13.61 9.80
N THR A 195 -1.33 13.85 10.77
CA THR A 195 -2.73 14.21 10.55
C THR A 195 -2.99 15.71 10.67
N GLN A 196 -1.98 16.49 11.04
CA GLN A 196 -2.03 17.95 11.01
C GLN A 196 -1.77 18.42 9.59
N ASP A 197 -2.61 19.30 9.04
CA ASP A 197 -2.35 19.93 7.74
C ASP A 197 -1.04 20.74 7.82
N PRO A 198 0.03 20.32 7.12
CA PRO A 198 1.32 20.98 7.19
C PRO A 198 1.38 22.21 6.27
N GLY A 199 0.32 22.47 5.49
CA GLY A 199 0.26 23.46 4.45
C GLY A 199 0.97 23.03 3.16
N ASP A 200 0.54 23.60 2.04
CA ASP A 200 1.03 23.25 0.70
C ASP A 200 2.54 23.39 0.52
N ALA A 201 3.17 24.36 1.21
CA ALA A 201 4.62 24.57 1.14
C ALA A 201 5.46 23.42 1.73
N ALA A 202 4.88 22.59 2.60
CA ALA A 202 5.52 21.39 3.13
C ALA A 202 5.33 20.16 2.23
N ILE A 203 4.42 20.24 1.24
CA ILE A 203 4.11 19.16 0.31
C ILE A 203 4.72 19.42 -1.07
N PHE A 204 4.61 20.65 -1.56
CA PHE A 204 5.00 21.03 -2.92
C PHE A 204 6.48 21.34 -2.99
N ARG A 205 7.22 20.48 -3.70
CA ARG A 205 8.62 20.75 -4.00
C ARG A 205 8.70 21.82 -5.10
N SER A 206 9.01 23.05 -4.73
CA SER A 206 8.99 24.20 -5.66
C SER A 206 10.16 24.23 -6.65
N ALA A 207 11.31 23.66 -6.27
CA ALA A 207 12.51 23.54 -7.09
C ALA A 207 13.36 22.33 -6.63
N SER A 208 14.36 21.93 -7.41
CA SER A 208 15.26 20.84 -7.01
C SER A 208 16.10 21.16 -5.77
N SER A 209 16.37 22.44 -5.49
CA SER A 209 17.02 22.90 -4.26
C SER A 209 16.08 22.98 -3.06
N ASP A 210 14.77 22.87 -3.30
CA ASP A 210 13.79 22.86 -2.23
C ASP A 210 13.94 21.56 -1.42
N SER A 211 14.13 21.76 -0.14
CA SER A 211 14.38 20.69 0.83
C SER A 211 13.20 20.48 1.76
N LEU A 212 12.07 21.19 1.60
CA LEU A 212 10.84 20.96 2.34
C LEU A 212 9.78 20.50 1.36
N TYR A 213 9.44 19.22 1.39
CA TYR A 213 8.44 18.66 0.48
C TYR A 213 7.94 17.32 0.97
N GLY A 214 6.88 16.82 0.34
CA GLY A 214 6.25 15.60 0.78
C GLY A 214 5.21 15.06 -0.19
N THR A 215 4.27 14.33 0.36
CA THR A 215 3.05 13.96 -0.34
C THR A 215 1.84 14.04 0.58
N ARG A 216 0.67 14.10 -0.05
CA ARG A 216 -0.63 14.04 0.60
C ARG A 216 -1.27 12.71 0.20
N ALA A 217 -1.75 11.97 1.18
CA ALA A 217 -2.67 10.85 0.99
C ALA A 217 -4.07 11.35 1.32
N VAL A 218 -4.92 11.47 0.30
CA VAL A 218 -6.32 11.88 0.48
C VAL A 218 -7.15 10.64 0.78
N ILE A 219 -7.59 10.52 2.03
CA ILE A 219 -8.32 9.37 2.55
C ILE A 219 -9.81 9.74 2.62
N SER A 220 -10.58 9.25 1.66
CA SER A 220 -11.95 9.73 1.43
C SER A 220 -12.91 8.62 0.99
N PRO A 221 -14.21 8.71 1.32
CA PRO A 221 -15.22 7.84 0.71
C PRO A 221 -15.46 8.15 -0.77
N THR A 222 -14.96 9.29 -1.28
CA THR A 222 -15.23 9.79 -2.64
C THR A 222 -14.43 9.05 -3.69
N ASN A 223 -15.11 8.29 -4.55
CA ASN A 223 -14.48 7.63 -5.68
C ASN A 223 -14.86 8.29 -7.01
N PHE A 224 -13.88 8.97 -7.62
CA PHE A 224 -14.05 9.68 -8.90
C PHE A 224 -13.66 8.84 -10.12
N THR A 225 -13.21 7.60 -9.94
CA THR A 225 -12.63 6.79 -11.02
C THR A 225 -13.65 6.00 -11.83
N GLY A 226 -14.87 5.83 -11.30
CA GLY A 226 -15.91 4.98 -11.90
C GLY A 226 -15.61 3.47 -11.82
N ARG A 227 -14.56 3.07 -11.09
CA ARG A 227 -14.14 1.68 -10.86
C ARG A 227 -14.16 1.36 -9.36
N SER A 228 -14.31 0.10 -8.97
CA SER A 228 -14.16 -0.28 -7.56
C SER A 228 -12.68 -0.41 -7.22
N ILE A 229 -12.11 0.60 -6.58
CA ILE A 229 -10.68 0.67 -6.25
C ILE A 229 -10.49 0.90 -4.75
N GLY A 230 -9.39 0.39 -4.21
CA GLY A 230 -8.90 0.70 -2.86
C GLY A 230 -8.05 1.96 -2.82
N GLY A 231 -7.26 2.19 -3.87
CA GLY A 231 -6.43 3.36 -4.02
C GLY A 231 -5.96 3.60 -5.46
N ILE A 232 -5.29 4.74 -5.64
CA ILE A 232 -4.73 5.16 -6.93
C ILE A 232 -3.62 6.20 -6.69
N ALA A 233 -2.45 5.97 -7.27
CA ALA A 233 -1.30 6.85 -7.12
C ALA A 233 -0.38 6.87 -8.35
N TYR A 234 0.11 8.07 -8.70
CA TYR A 234 1.23 8.20 -9.63
C TYR A 234 2.53 7.74 -8.97
N MET A 235 3.39 7.12 -9.77
CA MET A 235 4.67 6.62 -9.32
C MET A 235 5.76 7.69 -9.30
N SER A 236 6.68 7.59 -8.34
CA SER A 236 7.95 8.36 -8.34
C SER A 236 7.76 9.88 -8.32
N VAL A 237 6.71 10.34 -7.64
CA VAL A 237 6.33 11.76 -7.59
C VAL A 237 6.71 12.45 -6.29
N PHE A 238 7.13 11.70 -5.25
CA PHE A 238 7.37 12.26 -3.91
C PHE A 238 8.38 13.41 -3.94
N ASN A 239 9.54 13.20 -4.55
CA ASN A 239 10.55 14.24 -4.77
C ASN A 239 10.42 14.98 -6.12
N ASN A 240 9.34 14.80 -6.90
CA ASN A 240 9.22 15.56 -8.15
C ASN A 240 8.99 17.05 -7.87
N THR A 241 9.58 17.92 -8.70
CA THR A 241 9.28 19.36 -8.65
C THR A 241 7.90 19.62 -9.27
N GLY A 242 7.07 20.40 -8.58
CA GLY A 242 5.70 20.69 -8.98
C GLY A 242 4.65 19.75 -8.36
N THR A 243 3.40 19.90 -8.81
CA THR A 243 2.21 19.30 -8.17
C THR A 243 1.38 18.45 -9.10
N ASP A 244 1.76 18.35 -10.38
CA ASP A 244 0.90 17.84 -11.45
C ASP A 244 0.40 16.40 -11.22
N TYR A 245 1.16 15.60 -10.46
CA TYR A 245 0.90 14.18 -10.25
C TYR A 245 0.64 13.81 -8.77
N LYS A 246 0.41 14.80 -7.90
CA LYS A 246 -0.03 14.63 -6.51
C LYS A 246 -1.53 14.95 -6.43
N PRO A 247 -2.29 14.44 -5.45
CA PRO A 247 -1.91 13.56 -4.33
C PRO A 247 -1.99 12.06 -4.69
N ALA A 248 -1.74 11.19 -3.71
CA ALA A 248 -2.21 9.80 -3.69
C ALA A 248 -3.64 9.76 -3.12
N PHE A 249 -4.51 8.88 -3.63
CA PHE A 249 -5.89 8.76 -3.14
C PHE A 249 -6.19 7.38 -2.60
N VAL A 250 -6.88 7.33 -1.46
CA VAL A 250 -7.32 6.10 -0.79
C VAL A 250 -8.84 6.16 -0.65
N MET A 251 -9.54 5.16 -1.21
CA MET A 251 -10.99 5.13 -1.32
C MET A 251 -11.59 4.29 -0.20
N THR A 252 -11.96 4.92 0.92
CA THR A 252 -12.41 4.20 2.13
C THR A 252 -13.66 3.35 1.89
N SER A 253 -14.56 3.83 1.02
CA SER A 253 -15.76 3.09 0.61
C SER A 253 -15.43 1.81 -0.17
N GLY A 254 -14.38 1.83 -0.99
CA GLY A 254 -13.83 0.65 -1.67
C GLY A 254 -13.16 -0.32 -0.71
N LEU A 255 -12.64 0.17 0.42
CA LEU A 255 -11.98 -0.60 1.47
C LEU A 255 -12.94 -1.09 2.57
N GLY A 256 -14.25 -1.01 2.33
CA GLY A 256 -15.27 -1.43 3.30
C GLY A 256 -15.26 -0.63 4.59
N ASN A 257 -14.67 0.57 4.59
CA ASN A 257 -14.39 1.40 5.76
C ASN A 257 -13.64 0.64 6.88
N ASN A 258 -12.86 -0.38 6.52
CA ASN A 258 -12.06 -1.11 7.49
C ASN A 258 -10.78 -0.33 7.81
N GLU A 259 -10.58 0.01 9.08
CA GLU A 259 -9.43 0.78 9.59
C GLU A 259 -8.10 0.21 9.10
N LYS A 260 -7.87 -1.09 9.27
CA LYS A 260 -6.63 -1.72 8.85
C LYS A 260 -6.45 -1.67 7.34
N TYR A 261 -7.51 -1.93 6.56
CA TYR A 261 -7.39 -1.90 5.10
C TYR A 261 -7.09 -0.49 4.59
N ILE A 262 -7.66 0.54 5.22
CA ILE A 262 -7.35 1.93 4.92
C ILE A 262 -5.89 2.24 5.25
N ALA A 263 -5.36 1.75 6.37
CA ALA A 263 -3.96 1.95 6.74
C ALA A 263 -3.00 1.29 5.73
N GLU A 264 -3.19 0.00 5.44
CA GLU A 264 -2.37 -0.74 4.48
C GLU A 264 -2.40 -0.09 3.09
N ALA A 265 -3.59 0.29 2.60
CA ALA A 265 -3.72 0.99 1.32
C ALA A 265 -3.03 2.36 1.36
N THR A 266 -3.14 3.10 2.46
CA THR A 266 -2.46 4.40 2.60
C THR A 266 -0.95 4.26 2.49
N SER A 267 -0.35 3.30 3.19
CA SER A 267 1.08 3.02 3.09
C SER A 267 1.48 2.60 1.68
N HIS A 268 0.68 1.73 1.05
CA HIS A 268 0.85 1.25 -0.33
C HIS A 268 0.86 2.38 -1.38
N GLU A 269 -0.16 3.25 -1.36
CA GLU A 269 -0.28 4.35 -2.32
C GLU A 269 0.83 5.40 -2.16
N VAL A 270 1.24 5.68 -0.91
CA VAL A 270 2.40 6.54 -0.64
C VAL A 270 3.69 5.85 -1.09
N GLY A 271 3.78 4.53 -0.97
CA GLY A 271 4.87 3.71 -1.51
C GLY A 271 5.03 3.88 -3.02
N HIS A 272 3.93 3.92 -3.78
CA HIS A 272 3.98 4.26 -5.21
C HIS A 272 4.56 5.64 -5.47
N ASN A 273 4.15 6.67 -4.72
CA ASN A 273 4.75 8.00 -4.83
C ASN A 273 6.28 7.97 -4.59
N LEU A 274 6.75 7.03 -3.77
CA LEU A 274 8.16 6.77 -3.46
C LEU A 274 8.82 5.74 -4.40
N GLY A 275 8.17 5.40 -5.52
CA GLY A 275 8.76 4.63 -6.62
C GLY A 275 8.60 3.11 -6.53
N LEU A 276 7.82 2.61 -5.58
CA LEU A 276 7.58 1.18 -5.41
C LEU A 276 6.58 0.66 -6.43
N SER A 277 6.86 -0.52 -6.98
CA SER A 277 5.94 -1.33 -7.80
C SER A 277 5.33 -2.42 -6.94
N HIS A 278 4.29 -3.10 -7.42
CA HIS A 278 3.71 -4.19 -6.65
C HIS A 278 4.68 -5.34 -6.40
N ASP A 279 4.55 -5.92 -5.21
CA ASP A 279 5.12 -7.20 -4.82
C ASP A 279 4.18 -8.32 -5.26
N GLY A 280 4.40 -8.83 -6.47
CA GLY A 280 3.60 -9.89 -7.07
C GLY A 280 4.25 -11.27 -7.03
N LYS A 281 3.54 -12.27 -7.56
CA LYS A 281 4.01 -13.66 -7.56
C LYS A 281 3.78 -14.36 -8.88
N THR A 282 4.80 -15.06 -9.37
CA THR A 282 4.66 -16.14 -10.35
C THR A 282 4.40 -17.46 -9.64
N ASN A 283 3.24 -18.06 -9.89
CA ASN A 283 2.83 -19.35 -9.36
C ASN A 283 3.52 -20.51 -10.08
N ALA A 284 3.48 -21.69 -9.48
CA ALA A 284 4.11 -22.90 -10.03
C ALA A 284 3.50 -23.34 -11.39
N ASP A 285 2.27 -22.94 -11.68
CA ASP A 285 1.60 -23.16 -12.97
C ASP A 285 1.95 -22.11 -14.05
N GLY A 286 2.80 -21.14 -13.71
CA GLY A 286 3.22 -20.05 -14.59
C GLY A 286 2.28 -18.85 -14.64
N THR A 287 1.17 -18.86 -13.88
CA THR A 287 0.31 -17.68 -13.74
C THR A 287 0.98 -16.61 -12.88
N THR A 288 0.69 -15.35 -13.14
CA THR A 288 1.19 -14.21 -12.35
C THR A 288 0.05 -13.51 -11.63
N THR A 289 0.31 -13.04 -10.41
CA THR A 289 -0.54 -12.09 -9.69
C THR A 289 0.22 -10.79 -9.50
N ALA A 290 -0.48 -9.65 -9.61
CA ALA A 290 0.09 -8.34 -9.31
C ALA A 290 0.45 -8.23 -7.82
N TYR A 291 -0.37 -8.82 -6.95
CA TYR A 291 -0.19 -8.77 -5.50
C TYR A 291 0.08 -10.16 -4.95
N TYR A 292 1.07 -10.25 -4.06
CA TYR A 292 1.34 -11.42 -3.25
C TYR A 292 0.64 -11.28 -1.90
N SER A 293 -0.24 -12.23 -1.57
CA SER A 293 -1.02 -12.24 -0.31
C SER A 293 -0.24 -12.71 0.93
N GLY A 294 1.09 -12.86 0.81
CA GLY A 294 1.94 -13.29 1.92
C GLY A 294 1.91 -14.79 2.23
N HIS A 295 2.48 -15.14 3.38
CA HIS A 295 2.51 -16.50 3.94
C HIS A 295 2.62 -16.45 5.47
N GLY A 296 2.03 -17.45 6.14
CA GLY A 296 1.90 -17.39 7.60
C GLY A 296 1.19 -16.09 8.02
N ASP A 297 1.80 -15.39 8.97
CA ASP A 297 1.30 -14.11 9.50
C ASP A 297 1.88 -12.89 8.80
N TRP A 298 2.70 -13.07 7.76
CA TRP A 298 3.44 -12.01 7.08
C TRP A 298 2.94 -11.77 5.64
N ALA A 299 2.88 -10.50 5.21
CA ALA A 299 2.74 -10.08 3.80
C ALA A 299 3.57 -8.82 3.51
N PRO A 300 3.99 -8.62 2.25
CA PRO A 300 4.60 -7.37 1.84
C PRO A 300 3.56 -6.25 1.71
N ILE A 301 3.92 -5.01 2.09
CA ILE A 301 3.05 -3.82 1.98
C ILE A 301 2.67 -3.54 0.52
N MET A 302 3.60 -3.72 -0.42
CA MET A 302 3.32 -3.57 -1.86
C MET A 302 2.60 -4.78 -2.49
N GLY A 303 2.22 -5.79 -1.68
CA GLY A 303 1.38 -6.90 -2.09
C GLY A 303 -0.04 -6.74 -1.56
N ASN A 304 -0.63 -7.84 -1.06
CA ASN A 304 -1.95 -7.84 -0.45
C ASN A 304 -1.85 -8.19 1.04
N SER A 305 -1.69 -7.17 1.87
CA SER A 305 -1.34 -7.28 3.29
C SER A 305 -2.53 -7.18 4.25
N TYR A 306 -3.72 -6.86 3.75
CA TYR A 306 -4.95 -6.59 4.51
C TYR A 306 -5.25 -7.60 5.64
N TYR A 307 -4.94 -8.87 5.42
CA TYR A 307 -5.30 -9.98 6.31
C TYR A 307 -4.13 -10.49 7.17
N LYS A 308 -2.96 -9.84 7.16
CA LYS A 308 -1.75 -10.32 7.85
C LYS A 308 -1.41 -9.53 9.09
N ALA A 309 -0.98 -10.20 10.15
CA ALA A 309 -0.66 -9.53 11.42
C ALA A 309 0.67 -8.76 11.33
N VAL A 310 1.57 -9.19 10.45
CA VAL A 310 2.87 -8.57 10.22
C VAL A 310 2.93 -8.12 8.76
N THR A 311 3.19 -6.85 8.55
CA THR A 311 3.30 -6.24 7.22
C THR A 311 4.60 -5.45 7.18
N GLN A 312 5.37 -5.59 6.09
CA GLN A 312 6.69 -4.97 5.97
C GLN A 312 6.99 -4.61 4.51
N TRP A 313 7.86 -3.62 4.33
CA TRP A 313 8.56 -3.40 3.06
C TRP A 313 9.39 -4.63 2.67
N SER A 314 9.51 -4.91 1.37
CA SER A 314 10.10 -6.14 0.86
C SER A 314 11.35 -5.95 0.01
N LYS A 315 11.98 -7.09 -0.29
CA LYS A 315 12.98 -7.24 -1.34
C LYS A 315 12.63 -8.41 -2.30
N GLY A 316 11.37 -8.81 -2.36
CA GLY A 316 10.96 -10.00 -3.10
C GLY A 316 11.52 -11.30 -2.51
N GLU A 317 11.70 -11.36 -1.17
CA GLU A 317 12.34 -12.49 -0.49
C GLU A 317 11.37 -13.65 -0.18
N TYR A 318 10.42 -13.87 -1.07
CA TYR A 318 9.42 -14.93 -0.97
C TYR A 318 9.42 -15.80 -2.24
N ALA A 319 8.95 -17.04 -2.08
CA ALA A 319 8.95 -18.01 -3.16
C ALA A 319 8.06 -17.55 -4.32
N GLY A 320 8.67 -17.41 -5.50
CA GLY A 320 8.00 -17.01 -6.72
C GLY A 320 7.81 -15.50 -6.88
N ALA A 321 8.50 -14.66 -6.10
CA ALA A 321 8.48 -13.21 -6.31
C ALA A 321 8.80 -12.86 -7.77
N ASN A 322 7.92 -12.08 -8.40
CA ASN A 322 8.11 -11.56 -9.77
C ASN A 322 8.61 -10.11 -9.77
N GLN A 323 8.72 -9.51 -8.58
CA GLN A 323 9.37 -8.24 -8.31
C GLN A 323 10.40 -8.45 -7.19
N SER A 324 11.58 -7.84 -7.34
CA SER A 324 12.73 -7.92 -6.43
C SER A 324 13.28 -6.52 -6.07
N GLN A 325 12.45 -5.50 -6.07
CA GLN A 325 12.78 -4.14 -5.65
C GLN A 325 13.17 -4.21 -4.18
N ASP A 326 14.33 -3.66 -3.83
CA ASP A 326 14.66 -3.43 -2.43
C ASP A 326 13.92 -2.15 -2.01
N ASP A 327 12.73 -2.30 -1.45
CA ASP A 327 11.81 -1.18 -1.21
C ASP A 327 12.47 -0.08 -0.37
N LEU A 328 13.19 -0.46 0.69
CA LEU A 328 13.91 0.46 1.55
C LEU A 328 14.98 1.25 0.77
N ALA A 329 15.68 0.60 -0.15
CA ALA A 329 16.66 1.27 -1.02
C ALA A 329 15.99 2.15 -2.07
N VAL A 330 14.88 1.73 -2.66
CA VAL A 330 14.16 2.49 -3.69
C VAL A 330 13.60 3.78 -3.12
N MET A 331 12.92 3.75 -1.97
CA MET A 331 12.35 4.95 -1.36
C MET A 331 13.41 6.02 -1.06
N GLN A 332 14.64 5.61 -0.74
CA GLN A 332 15.79 6.52 -0.57
C GLN A 332 16.16 7.31 -1.83
N THR A 333 15.92 6.74 -3.01
CA THR A 333 16.13 7.45 -4.28
C THR A 333 15.01 8.45 -4.60
N TYR A 334 13.84 8.30 -3.97
CA TYR A 334 12.63 9.10 -4.22
C TYR A 334 12.27 10.09 -3.12
N GLY A 335 13.13 10.25 -2.10
CA GLY A 335 13.18 11.48 -1.32
C GLY A 335 13.17 11.33 0.19
N ILE A 336 13.01 10.12 0.74
CA ILE A 336 13.07 9.88 2.20
C ILE A 336 14.35 9.13 2.56
N ALA A 337 15.09 9.56 3.57
CA ALA A 337 16.32 8.87 3.98
C ALA A 337 16.01 7.87 5.10
N LEU A 338 16.76 6.76 5.19
CA LEU A 338 16.73 5.94 6.40
C LEU A 338 17.30 6.72 7.59
N LEU A 339 16.77 6.43 8.78
CA LEU A 339 17.34 6.92 10.02
C LEU A 339 18.72 6.31 10.28
N SER A 340 19.52 7.03 11.06
CA SER A 340 20.71 6.43 11.66
C SER A 340 20.28 5.48 12.78
N ASP A 341 20.96 4.35 12.86
CA ASP A 341 20.85 3.37 13.94
C ASP A 341 20.92 4.06 15.31
N ASP A 342 19.96 3.76 16.18
CA ASP A 342 19.82 4.36 17.51
C ASP A 342 20.49 3.53 18.62
N HIS A 343 20.80 2.26 18.36
CA HIS A 343 21.30 1.31 19.35
C HIS A 343 22.43 0.42 18.80
N GLY A 344 23.37 0.04 19.68
CA GLY A 344 24.51 -0.73 19.22
C GLY A 344 24.11 -2.15 18.79
N ASN A 345 24.51 -2.51 17.57
CA ASN A 345 24.38 -3.84 16.97
C ASN A 345 25.16 -5.01 17.64
N THR A 346 25.87 -4.76 18.74
CA THR A 346 26.72 -5.75 19.40
C THR A 346 26.73 -5.59 20.92
N ASN A 347 27.10 -6.64 21.65
CA ASN A 347 27.30 -6.57 23.10
C ASN A 347 28.27 -5.45 23.54
N ALA A 348 29.30 -5.15 22.74
CA ALA A 348 30.25 -4.08 23.04
C ALA A 348 29.66 -2.67 22.83
N GLY A 349 28.69 -2.54 21.91
CA GLY A 349 27.95 -1.31 21.63
C GLY A 349 26.65 -1.19 22.42
N ALA A 350 26.33 -2.14 23.29
CA ALA A 350 25.01 -2.25 23.89
C ALA A 350 24.61 -1.00 24.69
N THR A 351 23.39 -0.52 24.45
CA THR A 351 22.81 0.62 25.15
C THR A 351 22.63 0.27 26.63
N VAL A 352 23.24 1.06 27.51
CA VAL A 352 23.18 0.84 28.96
C VAL A 352 21.83 1.31 29.52
N LEU A 353 21.07 0.36 30.04
CA LEU A 353 19.87 0.62 30.82
C LEU A 353 20.27 0.83 32.29
N SER A 354 20.16 2.08 32.76
CA SER A 354 20.43 2.45 34.16
C SER A 354 19.15 2.81 34.92
N GLY A 355 18.99 2.27 36.14
CA GLY A 355 17.83 2.50 36.99
C GLY A 355 17.15 1.21 37.47
N THR A 356 16.11 1.32 38.28
CA THR A 356 15.35 0.17 38.83
C THR A 356 14.05 -0.11 38.08
N ASN A 357 13.51 0.87 37.35
CA ASN A 357 12.36 0.73 36.46
C ASN A 357 12.70 1.47 35.16
N ILE A 358 12.95 0.73 34.10
CA ILE A 358 13.46 1.28 32.84
C ILE A 358 12.54 0.84 31.71
N SER A 359 12.14 1.80 30.88
CA SER A 359 11.54 1.55 29.58
C SER A 359 12.41 2.21 28.51
N ARG A 360 12.67 1.48 27.43
CA ARG A 360 13.39 1.95 26.24
C ARG A 360 12.69 1.41 25.00
N SER A 361 12.76 2.19 23.95
CA SER A 361 12.28 1.88 22.60
C SER A 361 13.44 2.10 21.64
N GLY A 362 13.45 1.36 20.54
CA GLY A 362 14.36 1.54 19.42
C GLY A 362 13.62 1.34 18.09
N VAL A 363 14.26 1.73 17.00
CA VAL A 363 13.73 1.54 15.64
C VAL A 363 14.69 0.66 14.85
N ILE A 364 14.20 -0.51 14.41
CA ILE A 364 14.93 -1.37 13.48
C ILE A 364 14.86 -0.76 12.08
N THR A 365 15.92 -0.07 11.67
CA THR A 365 15.98 0.70 10.42
C THR A 365 16.29 -0.14 9.19
N THR A 366 16.99 -1.26 9.38
CA THR A 366 17.38 -2.17 8.29
C THR A 366 17.30 -3.63 8.72
N ARG A 367 17.36 -4.54 7.75
CA ARG A 367 17.40 -5.99 8.01
C ARG A 367 18.63 -6.49 8.78
N SER A 368 19.70 -5.71 8.79
CA SER A 368 20.93 -6.02 9.52
C SER A 368 21.01 -5.29 10.86
N ASP A 369 19.97 -4.53 11.18
CA ASP A 369 19.88 -3.75 12.40
C ASP A 369 19.38 -4.60 13.56
N ALA A 370 19.98 -4.39 14.73
CA ALA A 370 19.77 -5.16 15.94
C ALA A 370 20.03 -4.28 17.17
N ASP A 371 18.98 -4.08 17.97
CA ASP A 371 19.10 -3.28 19.17
C ASP A 371 19.59 -4.13 20.34
N VAL A 372 20.85 -3.94 20.75
CA VAL A 372 21.41 -4.63 21.91
C VAL A 372 21.38 -3.72 23.13
N PHE A 373 20.76 -4.19 24.20
CA PHE A 373 20.67 -3.50 25.49
C PHE A 373 21.44 -4.26 26.57
N GLN A 374 22.06 -3.53 27.50
CA GLN A 374 22.71 -4.11 28.67
C GLN A 374 22.19 -3.46 29.96
N PHE A 375 22.00 -4.26 31.00
CA PHE A 375 21.61 -3.79 32.32
C PHE A 375 22.34 -4.59 33.39
N SER A 376 22.50 -3.99 34.57
CA SER A 376 23.08 -4.66 35.74
C SER A 376 22.03 -4.73 36.84
N THR A 377 22.00 -5.85 37.54
CA THR A 377 21.02 -6.11 38.60
C THR A 377 21.73 -6.38 39.91
N GLY A 378 21.16 -5.88 41.01
CA GLY A 378 21.55 -6.32 42.35
C GLY A 378 20.92 -7.67 42.70
N GLU A 379 20.90 -8.00 43.99
CA GLU A 379 20.11 -9.13 44.50
C GLU A 379 18.61 -8.84 44.35
N GLY A 380 17.83 -9.88 44.03
CA GLY A 380 16.37 -9.79 43.90
C GLY A 380 15.86 -10.29 42.55
N ASN A 381 14.55 -10.17 42.34
CA ASN A 381 13.91 -10.59 41.11
C ASN A 381 14.05 -9.53 40.02
N VAL A 382 14.26 -9.99 38.79
CA VAL A 382 14.26 -9.18 37.58
C VAL A 382 13.01 -9.56 36.79
N THR A 383 12.23 -8.55 36.42
CA THR A 383 11.10 -8.72 35.50
C THR A 383 11.43 -7.99 34.21
N ILE A 384 11.39 -8.70 33.09
CA ILE A 384 11.56 -8.15 31.75
C ILE A 384 10.22 -8.31 31.04
N ASN A 385 9.68 -7.20 30.55
CA ASN A 385 8.49 -7.16 29.70
C ASN A 385 8.93 -6.63 28.33
N PHE A 386 8.43 -7.26 27.28
CA PHE A 386 8.68 -6.86 25.88
C PHE A 386 7.38 -6.34 25.28
#